data_AF-A0A429IKI8-F1
#
_entry.id   AF-A0A429IKI8-F1
#
_cell.length_a   1.000
_cell.length_b   1.000
_cell.length_c   1.000
_cell.angle_alpha   90.00
_cell.angle_beta   90.00
_cell.angle_gamma   90.00
#
_symmetry.space_group_name_H-M   'P 1'
#
loop_
_entity.id
_entity.type
_entity.pdbx_description
1 polymer ?
#
loop_
_entity_poly.entity_id
_entity_poly.type
_entity_poly.pdbx_seq_one_letter_code
_entity_poly.pdbx_strand_id
1 'polypeptide(L)'
;MPSDAERSTQHAFTSGGAARVLAGACRRAGLDSDGARLIRLGENALFRLAAHPVVVRIARSREYLDAVQGEVRVSRWLSRTGFPVTRVVDDLEQPVVVDGHPVTFWHVIEKGPRKPTYGELGAVLRDLHSLTVRKCAVHGEAHVQNLMKEQYGAFFGAYGRDLRGWPGFPALRALQEFKMTTWLMQNVAESAETAAEYARRISSLRNEDEPRDWSPG
;
A
#
# COMPACT_ATOMS: atom_id res chain seq x y z
N MET A 1 -21.07 27.31 -24.02
CA MET A 1 -19.85 26.61 -23.57
C MET A 1 -20.06 26.25 -22.12
N PRO A 2 -20.20 24.96 -21.75
CA PRO A 2 -20.38 24.60 -20.34
C PRO A 2 -19.10 24.93 -19.56
N SER A 3 -19.28 25.48 -18.36
CA SER A 3 -18.20 26.04 -17.51
C SER A 3 -17.31 24.94 -16.91
N ASP A 4 -16.07 25.27 -16.51
CA ASP A 4 -15.16 24.33 -15.82
C ASP A 4 -15.72 23.77 -14.50
N ALA A 5 -16.76 24.39 -13.94
CA ALA A 5 -17.49 23.85 -12.80
C ALA A 5 -18.37 22.63 -13.17
N GLU A 6 -18.84 22.52 -14.42
CA GLU A 6 -19.60 21.35 -14.89
C GLU A 6 -18.67 20.15 -15.20
N ARG A 7 -17.40 20.40 -15.54
CA ARG A 7 -16.36 19.35 -15.63
C ARG A 7 -15.93 18.80 -14.26
N SER A 8 -16.16 19.53 -13.19
CA SER A 8 -15.80 19.15 -11.81
C SER A 8 -16.82 18.19 -11.14
N THR A 9 -17.89 17.82 -11.86
CA THR A 9 -18.87 16.82 -11.41
C THR A 9 -18.48 15.37 -11.76
N GLN A 10 -17.22 15.11 -12.11
CA GLN A 10 -16.66 13.75 -12.22
C GLN A 10 -16.70 13.05 -10.85
N HIS A 11 -17.81 12.36 -10.63
CA HIS A 11 -18.12 11.37 -9.61
C HIS A 11 -17.09 11.22 -8.48
N ALA A 12 -17.35 11.86 -7.34
CA ALA A 12 -16.73 11.44 -6.09
C ALA A 12 -16.88 9.91 -5.96
N PHE A 13 -15.75 9.21 -5.75
CA PHE A 13 -15.71 7.76 -5.60
C PHE A 13 -16.39 7.35 -4.28
N THR A 14 -17.71 7.20 -4.33
CA THR A 14 -18.55 6.88 -3.18
C THR A 14 -18.58 5.37 -2.93
N SER A 15 -18.92 4.99 -1.69
CA SER A 15 -19.18 3.59 -1.35
C SER A 15 -20.28 2.96 -2.22
N GLY A 16 -21.35 3.70 -2.52
CA GLY A 16 -22.43 3.24 -3.39
C GLY A 16 -22.02 3.07 -4.85
N GLY A 17 -21.18 3.97 -5.39
CA GLY A 17 -20.59 3.81 -6.71
C GLY A 17 -19.66 2.59 -6.77
N ALA A 18 -18.80 2.43 -5.77
CA ALA A 18 -17.90 1.30 -5.66
C ALA A 18 -18.65 -0.05 -5.52
N ALA A 19 -19.78 -0.09 -4.81
CA ALA A 19 -20.62 -1.28 -4.70
C ALA A 19 -21.28 -1.68 -6.05
N ARG A 20 -21.67 -0.71 -6.88
CA ARG A 20 -22.17 -1.00 -8.24
C ARG A 20 -21.07 -1.56 -9.15
N VAL A 21 -19.89 -0.97 -9.10
CA VAL A 21 -18.69 -1.47 -9.82
C VAL A 21 -18.34 -2.88 -9.35
N LEU A 22 -18.37 -3.15 -8.03
CA LEU A 22 -18.17 -4.48 -7.45
C LEU A 22 -19.13 -5.51 -8.05
N ALA A 23 -20.43 -5.23 -8.04
CA ALA A 23 -21.44 -6.15 -8.55
C ALA A 23 -21.26 -6.42 -10.05
N GLY A 24 -20.94 -5.39 -10.84
CA GLY A 24 -20.65 -5.55 -12.27
C GLY A 24 -19.42 -6.40 -12.53
N ALA A 25 -18.35 -6.23 -11.74
CA ALA A 25 -17.12 -6.99 -11.88
C ALA A 25 -17.31 -8.45 -11.45
N CYS A 26 -17.99 -8.70 -10.33
CA CYS A 26 -18.25 -10.06 -9.83
C CYS A 26 -19.11 -10.86 -10.83
N ARG A 27 -20.17 -10.26 -11.40
CA ARG A 27 -20.96 -10.93 -12.46
C ARG A 27 -20.11 -11.36 -13.66
N ARG A 28 -19.18 -10.51 -14.12
CA ARG A 28 -18.28 -10.83 -15.24
C ARG A 28 -17.26 -11.91 -14.90
N ALA A 29 -16.86 -11.99 -13.64
CA ALA A 29 -15.94 -12.99 -13.11
C ALA A 29 -16.62 -14.29 -12.66
N GLY A 30 -17.96 -14.39 -12.76
CA GLY A 30 -18.70 -15.54 -12.25
C GLY A 30 -18.68 -15.68 -10.73
N LEU A 31 -18.49 -14.57 -10.00
CA LEU A 31 -18.47 -14.51 -8.53
C LEU A 31 -19.73 -13.89 -7.97
N ASP A 32 -20.10 -14.30 -6.76
CA ASP A 32 -21.20 -13.71 -6.00
C ASP A 32 -20.72 -12.49 -5.17
N SER A 33 -21.39 -11.35 -5.35
CA SER A 33 -21.14 -10.12 -4.62
C SER A 33 -22.07 -9.90 -3.42
N ASP A 34 -23.07 -10.75 -3.24
CA ASP A 34 -24.07 -10.56 -2.19
C ASP A 34 -23.44 -10.67 -0.80
N GLY A 35 -23.84 -9.76 0.09
CA GLY A 35 -23.28 -9.66 1.44
C GLY A 35 -21.81 -9.21 1.49
N ALA A 36 -21.20 -8.78 0.38
CA ALA A 36 -19.83 -8.29 0.38
C ALA A 36 -19.65 -7.11 1.34
N ARG A 37 -18.52 -7.11 2.07
CA ARG A 37 -18.22 -6.13 3.11
C ARG A 37 -17.13 -5.17 2.64
N LEU A 38 -17.41 -3.88 2.70
CA LEU A 38 -16.39 -2.85 2.49
C LEU A 38 -15.36 -2.88 3.63
N ILE A 39 -14.11 -3.15 3.29
CA ILE A 39 -12.97 -3.16 4.22
C ILE A 39 -12.40 -1.74 4.35
N ARG A 40 -12.21 -1.06 3.21
CA ARG A 40 -11.60 0.27 3.13
C ARG A 40 -12.10 1.01 1.90
N LEU A 41 -12.36 2.31 2.07
CA LEU A 41 -12.59 3.26 0.99
C LEU A 41 -11.54 4.38 1.09
N GLY A 42 -10.62 4.44 0.14
CA GLY A 42 -9.54 5.43 0.10
C GLY A 42 -9.07 5.65 -1.34
N GLU A 43 -7.76 5.57 -1.57
CA GLU A 43 -7.17 5.57 -2.93
C GLU A 43 -7.73 4.45 -3.80
N ASN A 44 -8.12 3.33 -3.18
CA ASN A 44 -8.87 2.22 -3.78
C ASN A 44 -10.05 1.85 -2.86
N ALA A 45 -11.09 1.22 -3.41
CA ALA A 45 -12.09 0.51 -2.61
C ALA A 45 -11.74 -0.97 -2.49
N LEU A 46 -11.79 -1.50 -1.27
CA LEU A 46 -11.51 -2.90 -0.97
C LEU A 46 -12.77 -3.55 -0.40
N PHE A 47 -13.26 -4.62 -1.04
CA PHE A 47 -14.39 -5.40 -0.57
C PHE A 47 -13.96 -6.84 -0.29
N ARG A 48 -14.47 -7.44 0.79
CA ARG A 48 -14.39 -8.88 1.02
C ARG A 48 -15.71 -9.52 0.57
N LEU A 49 -15.66 -10.51 -0.32
CA LEU A 49 -16.85 -11.28 -0.69
C LEU A 49 -17.28 -12.17 0.47
N ALA A 50 -18.60 -12.35 0.65
CA ALA A 50 -19.12 -13.22 1.71
C ALA A 50 -19.07 -14.70 1.29
N ALA A 51 -19.44 -15.00 0.05
CA ALA A 51 -19.51 -16.36 -0.49
C ALA A 51 -18.14 -16.95 -0.88
N HIS A 52 -17.12 -16.11 -1.05
CA HIS A 52 -15.81 -16.52 -1.56
C HIS A 52 -14.67 -15.96 -0.69
N PRO A 53 -13.53 -16.68 -0.51
CA PRO A 53 -12.35 -16.17 0.19
C PRO A 53 -11.56 -15.18 -0.70
N VAL A 54 -12.27 -14.17 -1.21
CA VAL A 54 -11.77 -13.21 -2.19
C VAL A 54 -11.92 -11.78 -1.68
N VAL A 55 -10.87 -10.99 -1.87
CA VAL A 55 -10.88 -9.53 -1.74
C VAL A 55 -10.87 -8.93 -3.13
N VAL A 56 -11.82 -8.03 -3.38
CA VAL A 56 -11.93 -7.25 -4.62
C VAL A 56 -11.32 -5.88 -4.38
N ARG A 57 -10.39 -5.47 -5.24
CA ARG A 57 -9.81 -4.12 -5.24
C ARG A 57 -10.30 -3.35 -6.46
N ILE A 58 -10.84 -2.16 -6.23
CA ILE A 58 -11.38 -1.28 -7.26
C ILE A 58 -10.54 0.00 -7.26
N ALA A 59 -9.85 0.25 -8.37
CA ALA A 59 -9.12 1.50 -8.59
C ALA A 59 -10.07 2.63 -8.97
N ARG A 60 -9.73 3.86 -8.58
CA ARG A 60 -10.60 5.05 -8.68
C ARG A 60 -10.94 5.51 -10.08
N SER A 61 -10.13 5.17 -11.07
CA SER A 61 -10.32 5.63 -12.43
C SER A 61 -9.51 4.78 -13.40
N ARG A 62 -9.75 5.00 -14.69
CA ARG A 62 -9.10 4.25 -15.78
C ARG A 62 -7.62 4.58 -15.90
N GLU A 63 -7.17 5.72 -15.39
CA GLU A 63 -5.77 6.15 -15.46
C GLU A 63 -4.83 5.19 -14.74
N TYR A 64 -5.34 4.44 -13.76
CA TYR A 64 -4.57 3.43 -13.00
C TYR A 64 -4.51 2.07 -13.69
N LEU A 65 -5.09 1.89 -14.88
CA LEU A 65 -5.18 0.58 -15.53
C LEU A 65 -3.80 -0.06 -15.73
N ASP A 66 -2.83 0.69 -16.24
CA ASP A 66 -1.48 0.16 -16.51
C ASP A 66 -0.74 -0.24 -15.22
N ALA A 67 -0.89 0.57 -14.17
CA ALA A 67 -0.34 0.28 -12.84
C ALA A 67 -0.96 -1.00 -12.26
N VAL A 68 -2.30 -1.12 -12.30
CA VAL A 68 -3.03 -2.30 -11.81
C VAL A 68 -2.65 -3.56 -12.59
N GLN A 69 -2.49 -3.47 -13.91
CA GLN A 69 -1.98 -4.59 -14.70
C GLN A 69 -0.55 -4.98 -14.30
N GLY A 70 0.29 -3.98 -13.99
CA GLY A 70 1.62 -4.18 -13.43
C GLY A 70 1.60 -4.97 -12.13
N GLU A 71 0.74 -4.58 -11.19
CA GLU A 71 0.57 -5.27 -9.91
C GLU A 71 0.17 -6.74 -10.07
N VAL A 72 -0.80 -7.03 -10.96
CA VAL A 72 -1.23 -8.40 -11.26
C VAL A 72 -0.07 -9.20 -11.85
N ARG A 73 0.69 -8.63 -12.80
CA ARG A 73 1.87 -9.31 -13.39
C ARG A 73 2.93 -9.61 -12.34
N VAL A 74 3.23 -8.66 -11.45
CA VAL A 74 4.23 -8.83 -10.38
C VAL A 74 3.77 -9.90 -9.39
N SER A 75 2.52 -9.88 -8.95
CA SER A 75 1.95 -10.90 -8.06
C SER A 75 2.04 -12.31 -8.67
N ARG A 76 1.64 -12.46 -9.94
CA ARG A 76 1.75 -13.75 -10.66
C ARG A 76 3.19 -14.21 -10.84
N TRP A 77 4.11 -13.30 -11.11
CA TRP A 77 5.53 -13.64 -11.23
C TRP A 77 6.10 -14.10 -9.88
N LEU A 78 5.91 -13.33 -8.82
CA LEU A 78 6.37 -13.68 -7.46
C LEU A 78 5.77 -15.01 -6.99
N SER A 79 4.47 -15.22 -7.21
CA SER A 79 3.79 -16.48 -6.85
C SER A 79 4.42 -17.69 -7.57
N ARG A 80 4.71 -17.57 -8.88
CA ARG A 80 5.36 -18.64 -9.65
C ARG A 80 6.80 -18.91 -9.21
N THR A 81 7.48 -17.94 -8.62
CA THR A 81 8.81 -18.13 -8.03
C THR A 81 8.76 -18.74 -6.61
N GLY A 82 7.56 -19.04 -6.09
CA GLY A 82 7.37 -19.54 -4.73
C GLY A 82 7.53 -18.46 -3.65
N PHE A 83 7.60 -17.18 -4.04
CA PHE A 83 7.77 -16.08 -3.11
C PHE A 83 6.46 -15.78 -2.35
N PRO A 84 6.50 -15.54 -1.03
CA PRO A 84 5.31 -15.28 -0.23
C PRO A 84 4.74 -13.88 -0.52
N VAL A 85 3.90 -13.79 -1.55
CA VAL A 85 3.22 -12.56 -2.00
C VAL A 85 1.70 -12.66 -1.79
N THR A 86 1.02 -11.51 -1.72
CA THR A 86 -0.45 -11.49 -1.90
C THR A 86 -0.81 -12.04 -3.27
N ARG A 87 -1.59 -13.11 -3.30
CA ARG A 87 -1.94 -13.83 -4.54
C ARG A 87 -3.20 -13.27 -5.17
N VAL A 88 -3.14 -13.02 -6.47
CA VAL A 88 -4.33 -12.82 -7.30
C VAL A 88 -5.09 -14.13 -7.46
N VAL A 89 -6.38 -14.06 -7.81
CA VAL A 89 -7.13 -15.25 -8.26
C VAL A 89 -6.71 -15.55 -9.70
N ASP A 90 -5.97 -16.63 -9.92
CA ASP A 90 -5.29 -16.89 -11.19
C ASP A 90 -6.25 -17.26 -12.33
N ASP A 91 -7.35 -17.93 -12.03
CA ASP A 91 -8.35 -18.42 -13.00
C ASP A 91 -9.26 -17.31 -13.56
N LEU A 92 -9.02 -16.05 -13.18
CA LEU A 92 -9.79 -14.90 -13.66
C LEU A 92 -8.96 -14.04 -14.61
N GLU A 93 -9.60 -13.63 -15.71
CA GLU A 93 -9.10 -12.53 -16.52
C GLU A 93 -9.24 -11.23 -15.74
N GLN A 94 -8.09 -10.63 -15.39
CA GLN A 94 -8.05 -9.40 -14.62
C GLN A 94 -6.86 -8.52 -15.01
N PRO A 95 -7.00 -7.18 -14.94
CA PRO A 95 -8.14 -6.45 -14.36
C PRO A 95 -9.39 -6.43 -15.25
N VAL A 96 -10.57 -6.51 -14.62
CA VAL A 96 -11.86 -6.26 -15.26
C VAL A 96 -12.16 -4.77 -15.16
N VAL A 97 -12.44 -4.09 -16.26
CA VAL A 97 -12.81 -2.66 -16.25
C VAL A 97 -14.33 -2.53 -16.25
N VAL A 98 -14.90 -1.89 -15.23
CA VAL A 98 -16.35 -1.62 -15.10
C VAL A 98 -16.54 -0.13 -14.82
N ASP A 99 -17.38 0.54 -15.61
CA ASP A 99 -17.64 1.99 -15.49
C ASP A 99 -16.35 2.83 -15.43
N GLY A 100 -15.31 2.44 -16.17
CA GLY A 100 -14.01 3.10 -16.16
C GLY A 100 -13.11 2.77 -14.96
N HIS A 101 -13.50 1.87 -14.07
CA HIS A 101 -12.73 1.48 -12.89
C HIS A 101 -12.09 0.10 -13.10
N PRO A 102 -10.75 -0.02 -13.08
CA PRO A 102 -10.07 -1.31 -13.06
C PRO A 102 -10.33 -2.07 -11.76
N VAL A 103 -10.70 -3.35 -11.88
CA VAL A 103 -11.05 -4.23 -10.75
C VAL A 103 -10.20 -5.49 -10.77
N THR A 104 -9.62 -5.87 -9.63
CA THR A 104 -8.80 -7.07 -9.47
C THR A 104 -9.28 -7.93 -8.30
N PHE A 105 -9.10 -9.24 -8.42
CA PHE A 105 -9.52 -10.23 -7.44
C PHE A 105 -8.29 -10.89 -6.80
N TRP A 106 -8.31 -10.99 -5.47
CA TRP A 106 -7.19 -11.44 -4.65
C TRP A 106 -7.66 -12.46 -3.64
N HIS A 107 -6.84 -13.45 -3.32
CA HIS A 107 -7.12 -14.33 -2.19
C HIS A 107 -7.05 -13.54 -0.88
N VAL A 108 -7.97 -13.83 0.04
CA VAL A 108 -7.93 -13.28 1.40
C VAL A 108 -6.64 -13.70 2.08
N ILE A 109 -5.93 -12.74 2.69
CA ILE A 109 -4.83 -13.02 3.62
C ILE A 109 -5.42 -13.11 5.01
N GLU A 110 -5.26 -14.27 5.63
CA GLU A 110 -5.62 -14.46 7.03
C GLU A 110 -4.60 -13.78 7.92
N LYS A 111 -5.09 -13.08 8.95
CA LYS A 111 -4.22 -12.46 9.94
C LYS A 111 -3.62 -13.57 10.80
N GLY A 112 -2.30 -13.69 10.80
CA GLY A 112 -1.59 -14.61 11.67
C GLY A 112 -1.82 -14.30 13.16
N PRO A 113 -1.54 -15.27 14.05
CA PRO A 113 -1.84 -15.17 15.49
C PRO A 113 -1.00 -14.09 16.20
N ARG A 114 0.13 -13.67 15.61
CA ARG A 114 1.00 -12.61 16.12
C ARG A 114 1.43 -11.66 15.01
N LYS A 115 1.87 -10.46 15.40
CA LYS A 115 2.51 -9.52 14.48
C LYS A 115 3.85 -10.12 14.00
N PRO A 116 4.21 -9.93 12.71
CA PRO A 116 5.52 -10.30 12.21
C PRO A 116 6.62 -9.46 12.88
N THR A 117 7.78 -10.06 13.05
CA THR A 117 8.99 -9.42 13.60
C THR A 117 9.79 -8.74 12.50
N TYR A 118 10.67 -7.80 12.87
CA TYR A 118 11.57 -7.15 11.90
C TYR A 118 12.65 -8.09 11.36
N GLY A 119 13.00 -9.16 12.09
CA GLY A 119 13.86 -10.23 11.57
C GLY A 119 13.19 -11.00 10.44
N GLU A 120 11.91 -11.35 10.59
CA GLU A 120 11.09 -11.98 9.53
C GLU A 120 10.96 -11.06 8.31
N LEU A 121 10.77 -9.75 8.52
CA LEU A 121 10.81 -8.77 7.43
C LEU A 121 12.17 -8.75 6.71
N GLY A 122 13.27 -8.70 7.47
CA GLY A 122 14.62 -8.70 6.91
C GLY A 122 14.91 -9.95 6.07
N ALA A 123 14.45 -11.12 6.51
CA ALA A 123 14.57 -12.37 5.77
C ALA A 123 13.77 -12.33 4.46
N VAL A 124 12.49 -11.94 4.50
CA VAL A 124 11.64 -11.83 3.30
C VAL A 124 12.23 -10.84 2.28
N LEU A 125 12.80 -9.72 2.73
CA LEU A 125 13.47 -8.76 1.84
C LEU A 125 14.76 -9.33 1.24
N ARG A 126 15.56 -10.07 2.02
CA ARG A 126 16.74 -10.74 1.49
C ARG A 126 16.35 -11.72 0.38
N ASP A 127 15.33 -12.54 0.63
CA ASP A 127 14.81 -13.49 -0.36
C ASP A 127 14.32 -12.77 -1.62
N LEU A 128 13.58 -11.67 -1.45
CA LEU A 128 13.10 -10.85 -2.57
C LEU A 128 14.26 -10.31 -3.42
N HIS A 129 15.29 -9.76 -2.78
CA HIS A 129 16.46 -9.21 -3.47
C HIS A 129 17.34 -10.29 -4.13
N SER A 130 17.22 -11.54 -3.70
CA SER A 130 17.91 -12.68 -4.30
C SER A 130 17.23 -13.19 -5.57
N LEU A 131 15.96 -12.83 -5.80
CA LEU A 131 15.25 -13.21 -7.02
C LEU A 131 15.94 -12.58 -8.24
N THR A 132 16.22 -13.41 -9.24
CA THR A 132 16.73 -12.91 -10.53
C THR A 132 15.60 -12.17 -11.25
N VAL A 133 15.59 -10.85 -11.11
CA VAL A 133 14.64 -9.99 -11.82
C VAL A 133 15.02 -9.96 -13.29
N ARG A 134 14.28 -10.70 -14.14
CA ARG A 134 14.19 -10.31 -15.56
C ARG A 134 13.53 -8.95 -15.55
N LYS A 135 14.19 -7.92 -16.10
CA LYS A 135 13.66 -6.54 -16.17
C LYS A 135 12.20 -6.56 -16.67
N CYS A 136 11.26 -6.47 -15.74
CA CYS A 136 9.90 -6.03 -15.99
C CYS A 136 9.84 -4.62 -15.46
N ALA A 137 9.50 -3.66 -16.33
CA ALA A 137 9.28 -2.29 -15.91
C ALA A 137 8.13 -2.26 -14.89
N VAL A 138 8.44 -1.95 -13.64
CA VAL A 138 7.46 -1.66 -12.59
C VAL A 138 7.76 -0.22 -12.14
N HIS A 139 6.82 0.69 -12.38
CA HIS A 139 6.80 2.02 -11.78
C HIS A 139 5.80 1.98 -10.62
N GLY A 140 6.25 2.30 -9.42
CA GLY A 140 5.41 2.38 -8.23
C GLY A 140 6.26 2.53 -6.98
N GLU A 141 6.15 3.68 -6.32
CA GLU A 141 6.87 3.98 -5.09
C GLU A 141 6.28 3.21 -3.91
N ALA A 142 7.09 2.38 -3.25
CA ALA A 142 6.70 1.69 -2.03
C ALA A 142 7.02 2.54 -0.80
N HIS A 143 5.99 2.85 -0.01
CA HIS A 143 6.13 3.50 1.29
C HIS A 143 6.61 2.50 2.36
N VAL A 144 7.85 2.65 2.85
CA VAL A 144 8.36 1.93 4.04
C VAL A 144 8.21 2.85 5.26
N GLN A 145 7.71 2.32 6.37
CA GLN A 145 7.50 3.03 7.65
C GLN A 145 8.49 2.51 8.72
N ASN A 146 8.70 3.34 9.76
CA ASN A 146 9.80 3.39 10.74
C ASN A 146 10.45 2.09 11.29
N LEU A 147 11.74 2.23 11.65
CA LEU A 147 12.58 1.24 12.35
C LEU A 147 12.94 1.77 13.76
N MET A 148 12.52 1.07 14.81
CA MET A 148 13.01 1.31 16.18
C MET A 148 14.41 0.68 16.40
N LYS A 149 15.24 1.31 17.25
CA LYS A 149 16.67 0.98 17.45
C LYS A 149 16.93 -0.49 17.82
N GLU A 150 16.10 -1.10 18.66
CA GLU A 150 16.25 -2.51 19.10
C GLU A 150 15.87 -3.52 18.00
N GLN A 151 14.92 -3.15 17.15
CA GLN A 151 14.42 -4.02 16.08
C GLN A 151 15.29 -3.96 14.81
N TYR A 152 16.09 -2.89 14.69
CA TYR A 152 17.10 -2.75 13.64
C TYR A 152 18.18 -3.84 13.72
N GLY A 153 18.61 -4.25 14.91
CA GLY A 153 19.62 -5.30 15.07
C GLY A 153 19.18 -6.65 14.52
N ALA A 154 17.92 -7.04 14.79
CA ALA A 154 17.32 -8.26 14.25
C ALA A 154 17.14 -8.18 12.72
N PHE A 155 16.73 -7.02 12.20
CA PHE A 155 16.67 -6.76 10.76
C PHE A 155 18.05 -6.88 10.11
N PHE A 156 19.07 -6.25 10.69
CA PHE A 156 20.45 -6.29 10.19
C PHE A 156 20.97 -7.73 10.09
N GLY A 157 20.81 -8.51 11.16
CA GLY A 157 21.22 -9.92 11.18
C GLY A 157 20.53 -10.75 10.09
N ALA A 158 19.22 -10.56 9.91
CA ALA A 158 18.42 -11.31 8.94
C ALA A 158 18.54 -10.80 7.49
N TYR A 159 18.77 -9.51 7.27
CA TYR A 159 18.92 -8.90 5.93
C TYR A 159 20.36 -9.08 5.41
N GLY A 160 21.36 -9.07 6.30
CA GLY A 160 22.75 -9.41 5.99
C GLY A 160 23.61 -8.25 5.50
N ARG A 161 23.05 -7.05 5.40
CA ARG A 161 23.79 -5.80 5.16
C ARG A 161 23.29 -4.70 6.09
N ASP A 162 24.22 -3.91 6.64
CA ASP A 162 23.88 -2.72 7.41
C ASP A 162 23.48 -1.61 6.44
N LEU A 163 22.19 -1.24 6.43
CA LEU A 163 21.70 -0.15 5.58
C LEU A 163 22.28 1.20 6.01
N ARG A 164 22.70 1.39 7.27
CA ARG A 164 23.34 2.63 7.73
C ARG A 164 24.71 2.84 7.10
N GLY A 165 25.37 1.76 6.67
CA GLY A 165 26.63 1.82 5.94
C GLY A 165 26.48 2.24 4.47
N TRP A 166 25.25 2.35 3.94
CA TRP A 166 25.02 2.81 2.59
C TRP A 166 25.13 4.34 2.51
N PRO A 167 25.96 4.92 1.61
CA PRO A 167 26.11 6.37 1.51
C PRO A 167 24.81 7.16 1.25
N GLY A 168 23.79 6.51 0.67
CA GLY A 168 22.47 7.11 0.44
C GLY A 168 21.51 7.05 1.64
N PHE A 169 21.86 6.34 2.72
CA PHE A 169 21.00 6.18 3.89
C PHE A 169 20.66 7.49 4.61
N PRO A 170 21.60 8.44 4.81
CA PRO A 170 21.25 9.74 5.38
C PRO A 170 20.17 10.48 4.58
N ALA A 171 20.22 10.42 3.25
CA ALA A 171 19.23 11.04 2.37
C ALA A 171 17.87 10.36 2.45
N LEU A 172 17.82 9.02 2.41
CA LEU A 172 16.56 8.28 2.62
C LEU A 172 15.94 8.54 3.99
N ARG A 173 16.77 8.57 5.04
CA ARG A 173 16.34 8.89 6.40
C ARG A 173 15.73 10.28 6.46
N ALA A 174 16.39 11.28 5.88
CA ALA A 174 15.89 12.65 5.83
C ALA A 174 14.55 12.76 5.06
N LEU A 175 14.43 12.08 3.91
CA LEU A 175 13.17 12.04 3.14
C LEU A 175 12.03 11.39 3.92
N GLN A 176 12.31 10.30 4.64
CA GLN A 176 11.31 9.63 5.46
C GLN A 176 10.90 10.48 6.67
N GLU A 177 11.86 11.09 7.37
CA GLU A 177 11.63 12.02 8.47
C GLU A 177 10.78 13.22 8.02
N PHE A 178 11.10 13.79 6.86
CA PHE A 178 10.31 14.83 6.21
C PHE A 178 8.88 14.36 5.91
N LYS A 179 8.72 13.20 5.24
CA LYS A 179 7.40 12.65 4.89
C LYS A 179 6.51 12.40 6.11
N MET A 180 7.07 11.87 7.19
CA MET A 180 6.32 11.64 8.43
C MET A 180 5.89 12.96 9.11
N THR A 181 6.73 13.99 8.99
CA THR A 181 6.46 15.30 9.58
C THR A 181 5.41 16.08 8.77
N THR A 182 5.49 16.03 7.44
CA THR A 182 4.48 16.64 6.58
C THR A 182 3.13 15.93 6.65
N TRP A 183 3.11 14.61 6.90
CA TRP A 183 1.86 13.91 7.21
C TRP A 183 1.21 14.42 8.52
N LEU A 184 2.00 14.60 9.58
CA LEU A 184 1.49 15.20 10.82
C LEU A 184 0.98 16.63 10.61
N MET A 185 1.68 17.43 9.80
CA MET A 185 1.26 18.79 9.43
C MET A 185 -0.17 18.84 8.86
N GLN A 186 -0.58 17.83 8.11
CA GLN A 186 -1.93 17.75 7.54
C GLN A 186 -3.01 17.47 8.59
N ASN A 187 -2.64 16.95 9.76
CA ASN A 187 -3.57 16.48 10.80
C ASN A 187 -3.46 17.29 12.11
N VAL A 188 -2.65 18.37 12.16
CA VAL A 188 -2.44 19.18 13.39
C VAL A 188 -3.71 19.83 13.93
N ALA A 189 -4.70 20.07 13.07
CA ALA A 189 -5.98 20.66 13.48
C ALA A 189 -6.92 19.65 14.16
N GLU A 190 -6.61 18.35 14.09
CA GLU A 190 -7.49 17.29 14.60
C GLU A 190 -7.28 17.01 16.09
N SER A 191 -6.08 17.28 16.63
CA SER A 191 -5.82 17.14 18.07
C SER A 191 -4.63 17.97 18.55
N ALA A 192 -4.70 18.42 19.81
CA ALA A 192 -3.61 19.14 20.46
C ALA A 192 -2.33 18.28 20.63
N GLU A 193 -2.48 16.97 20.74
CA GLU A 193 -1.37 16.01 20.83
C GLU A 193 -0.61 15.91 19.50
N THR A 194 -1.35 15.84 18.38
CA THR A 194 -0.80 15.86 17.02
C THR A 194 -0.05 17.16 16.74
N ALA A 195 -0.60 18.30 17.17
CA ALA A 195 0.05 19.60 17.03
C ALA A 195 1.35 19.71 17.85
N ALA A 196 1.33 19.21 19.10
CA ALA A 196 2.52 19.19 19.96
C ALA A 196 3.61 18.26 19.41
N GLU A 197 3.24 17.11 18.84
CA GLU A 197 4.18 16.21 18.18
C GLU A 197 4.77 16.82 16.92
N TYR A 198 3.95 17.45 16.06
CA TYR A 198 4.44 18.18 14.90
C TYR A 198 5.50 19.25 15.27
N ALA A 199 5.23 20.05 16.31
CA ALA A 199 6.17 21.08 16.77
C ALA A 199 7.52 20.49 17.22
N ARG A 200 7.49 19.38 17.97
CA ARG A 200 8.72 18.65 18.38
C ARG A 200 9.51 18.14 17.17
N ARG A 201 8.83 17.55 16.18
CA ARG A 201 9.49 17.04 14.97
C ARG A 201 10.13 18.14 14.14
N ILE A 202 9.45 19.26 13.94
CA ILE A 202 10.02 20.42 13.23
C ILE A 202 11.25 20.99 13.96
N SER A 203 11.23 21.05 15.31
CA SER A 203 12.38 21.50 16.10
C SER A 203 13.60 20.58 15.88
N SER A 204 13.42 19.27 16.08
CA SER A 204 14.50 18.29 15.91
C SER A 204 14.98 18.11 14.46
N LEU A 205 14.16 18.46 13.46
CA LEU A 205 14.60 18.50 12.05
C LEU A 205 15.50 19.70 11.75
N ARG A 206 15.37 20.80 12.49
CA ARG A 206 16.20 21.99 12.34
C ARG A 206 17.54 21.88 13.07
N ASN A 207 17.67 20.93 13.98
CA ASN A 207 18.88 20.67 14.75
C ASN A 207 19.40 19.26 14.46
N GLU A 208 20.46 19.15 13.63
CA GLU A 208 20.97 17.86 13.19
C GLU A 208 21.49 16.98 14.33
N ASP A 209 21.93 17.60 15.43
CA ASP A 209 22.53 16.95 16.60
C ASP A 209 21.49 16.47 17.63
N GLU A 210 20.21 16.81 17.46
CA GLU A 210 19.16 16.38 18.38
C GLU A 210 18.73 14.91 18.15
N PRO A 211 18.49 14.14 19.23
CA PRO A 211 17.90 12.81 19.14
C PRO A 211 16.47 12.90 18.57
N ARG A 212 16.16 12.09 17.55
CA ARG A 212 14.79 11.96 17.03
C ARG A 212 14.00 10.93 17.84
N ASP A 213 13.65 11.29 19.07
CA ASP A 213 12.82 10.46 19.96
C ASP A 213 11.33 10.75 19.74
N TRP A 214 10.86 10.48 18.52
CA TRP A 214 9.48 10.75 18.11
C TRP A 214 8.54 9.62 18.50
N SER A 215 7.31 9.97 18.90
CA SER A 215 6.29 8.97 19.21
C SER A 215 5.60 8.50 17.93
N PRO A 216 5.42 7.19 17.69
CA PRO A 216 4.63 6.72 16.56
C PRO A 216 3.18 7.18 16.74
N GLY A 217 2.69 7.96 15.78
CA GLY A 217 1.27 8.31 15.64
C GLY A 217 0.53 7.28 14.81
#